data_AF-A0A7X1ZA93-F1
#
_entry.id   AF-A0A7X1ZA93-F1
#
_cell.length_a   1.000
_cell.length_b   1.000
_cell.length_c   1.000
_cell.angle_alpha   90.00
_cell.angle_beta   90.00
_cell.angle_gamma   90.00
#
_symmetry.space_group_name_H-M   'P 1'
#
loop_
_entity.id
_entity.type
_entity.pdbx_description
1 polymer ?
#
loop_
_entity_poly.entity_id
_entity_poly.type
_entity_poly.pdbx_seq_one_letter_code
_entity_poly.pdbx_strand_id
1 'polypeptide(L)'
;MLGFDSLTCYYILLQVVQWAVFYCWRNKMDLERPKRTNAPMKPKEIKGEKMELIVFTNNGQTYHFFEVTDFKPTTTGFSFTYTGKATGVTRKAVFNNTCTAGYALV
;
A
#
# COMPACT_ATOMS: atom_id res chain seq x y z
N MET A 1 -61.35 -16.86 22.48
CA MET A 1 -60.53 -15.82 23.13
C MET A 1 -59.08 -16.01 22.70
N LEU A 2 -58.63 -15.26 21.72
CA LEU A 2 -57.24 -14.80 21.56
C LEU A 2 -57.37 -13.48 20.78
N GLY A 3 -57.59 -12.39 21.51
CA GLY A 3 -57.57 -11.04 20.94
C GLY A 3 -56.12 -10.73 20.57
N PHE A 4 -55.78 -10.85 19.30
CA PHE A 4 -54.50 -10.38 18.78
C PHE A 4 -54.54 -8.86 18.76
N ASP A 5 -54.05 -8.23 19.82
CA ASP A 5 -53.92 -6.78 19.89
C ASP A 5 -53.04 -6.31 18.73
N SER A 6 -53.56 -5.37 17.92
CA SER A 6 -52.92 -4.81 16.71
C SER A 6 -51.45 -4.39 16.90
N LEU A 7 -51.04 -4.08 18.14
CA LEU A 7 -49.67 -3.74 18.51
C LEU A 7 -48.71 -4.93 18.38
N THR A 8 -49.14 -6.14 18.70
CA THR A 8 -48.31 -7.36 18.60
C THR A 8 -48.00 -7.72 17.14
N CYS A 9 -48.96 -7.56 16.23
CA CYS A 9 -48.75 -7.74 14.79
C CYS A 9 -47.77 -6.72 14.23
N TYR A 10 -47.83 -5.46 14.66
CA TYR A 10 -46.90 -4.42 14.24
C TYR A 10 -45.46 -4.73 14.69
N TYR A 11 -45.27 -5.19 15.93
CA TYR A 11 -43.95 -5.58 16.45
C TYR A 11 -43.34 -6.76 15.70
N ILE A 12 -44.14 -7.77 15.32
CA ILE A 12 -43.66 -8.93 14.56
C ILE A 12 -43.20 -8.51 13.16
N LEU A 13 -43.96 -7.64 12.47
CA LEU A 13 -43.57 -7.12 11.16
C LEU A 13 -42.29 -6.28 11.24
N LEU A 14 -42.13 -5.49 12.30
CA LEU A 14 -40.92 -4.68 12.53
C LEU A 14 -39.68 -5.55 12.74
N GLN A 15 -39.80 -6.67 13.47
CA GLN A 15 -38.70 -7.62 13.64
C GLN A 15 -38.32 -8.27 12.30
N VAL A 16 -39.27 -8.69 11.48
CA VAL A 16 -38.98 -9.29 10.17
C VAL A 16 -38.21 -8.32 9.26
N VAL A 17 -38.58 -7.03 9.26
CA VAL A 17 -37.86 -6.00 8.48
C VAL A 17 -36.44 -5.79 9.01
N GLN A 18 -36.24 -5.73 10.33
CA GLN A 18 -34.91 -5.62 10.93
C GLN A 18 -34.01 -6.81 10.60
N TRP A 19 -34.55 -8.03 10.64
CA TRP A 19 -33.83 -9.23 10.24
C TRP A 19 -33.49 -9.23 8.76
N ALA A 20 -34.40 -8.80 7.88
CA ALA A 20 -34.14 -8.69 6.44
C ALA A 20 -32.98 -7.72 6.14
N VAL A 21 -32.97 -6.54 6.77
CA VAL A 21 -31.87 -5.56 6.63
C VAL A 21 -30.55 -6.14 7.13
N PHE A 22 -30.56 -6.87 8.25
CA PHE A 22 -29.38 -7.52 8.80
C PHE A 22 -28.82 -8.61 7.87
N TYR A 23 -29.69 -9.44 7.28
CA TYR A 23 -29.28 -10.46 6.31
C TYR A 23 -28.71 -9.85 5.01
N CYS A 24 -29.33 -8.78 4.49
CA CYS A 24 -28.81 -8.06 3.33
C CYS A 24 -27.43 -7.45 3.60
N TRP A 25 -27.23 -6.86 4.79
CA TRP A 25 -25.93 -6.28 5.16
C TRP A 25 -24.85 -7.36 5.36
N ARG A 26 -25.19 -8.47 6.01
CA ARG A 26 -24.24 -9.57 6.26
C ARG A 26 -23.75 -10.24 4.98
N ASN A 27 -24.63 -10.46 3.99
CA ASN A 27 -24.24 -11.01 2.69
C ASN A 27 -23.27 -10.11 1.91
N LYS A 28 -23.32 -8.79 2.11
CA LYS A 28 -22.38 -7.84 1.49
C LYS A 28 -20.97 -7.96 2.07
N MET A 29 -20.84 -8.28 3.36
CA MET A 29 -19.55 -8.38 4.05
C MET A 29 -18.80 -9.70 3.77
N ASP A 30 -19.48 -10.78 3.40
CA ASP A 30 -18.81 -12.04 3.00
C ASP A 30 -18.17 -11.96 1.60
N LEU A 31 -18.57 -11.01 0.75
CA LEU A 31 -17.97 -10.79 -0.58
C LEU A 31 -16.65 -10.01 -0.50
N GLU A 32 -16.46 -9.21 0.55
CA GLU A 32 -15.26 -8.39 0.75
C GLU A 32 -14.16 -9.10 1.55
N ARG A 33 -14.39 -10.31 2.07
CA ARG A 33 -13.28 -11.06 2.68
C ARG A 33 -12.26 -11.40 1.58
N PRO A 34 -11.02 -10.86 1.64
CA PRO A 34 -9.99 -11.26 0.70
C PRO A 34 -9.73 -12.75 0.92
N LYS A 35 -10.00 -13.58 -0.09
CA LYS A 35 -9.59 -14.99 -0.07
C LYS A 35 -8.09 -15.01 0.17
N ARG A 36 -7.65 -15.56 1.30
CA ARG A 36 -6.25 -15.85 1.57
C ARG A 36 -5.78 -16.86 0.54
N THR A 37 -5.33 -16.36 -0.59
CA THR A 37 -4.87 -17.18 -1.71
C THR A 37 -3.45 -17.58 -1.35
N ASN A 38 -3.27 -18.81 -0.87
CA ASN A 38 -1.94 -19.41 -0.62
C ASN A 38 -1.24 -19.82 -1.93
N ALA A 39 -1.47 -19.08 -3.03
CA ALA A 39 -0.72 -19.31 -4.24
C ALA A 39 0.74 -18.89 -4.00
N PRO A 40 1.74 -19.65 -4.47
CA PRO A 40 3.09 -19.13 -4.52
C PRO A 40 3.05 -17.86 -5.37
N MET A 41 3.40 -16.74 -4.74
CA MET A 41 3.52 -15.45 -5.40
C MET A 41 4.51 -15.63 -6.54
N LYS A 42 4.02 -15.67 -7.78
CA LYS A 42 4.90 -15.50 -8.94
C LYS A 42 5.63 -14.17 -8.73
N PRO A 43 6.96 -14.09 -8.88
CA PRO A 43 7.65 -12.81 -8.89
C PRO A 43 6.97 -11.99 -9.98
N LYS A 44 6.21 -10.99 -9.54
CA LYS A 44 5.71 -9.96 -10.43
C LYS A 44 6.97 -9.35 -10.98
N GLU A 45 7.22 -9.56 -12.28
CA GLU A 45 8.24 -8.80 -12.97
C GLU A 45 7.79 -7.35 -12.84
N ILE A 46 8.33 -6.67 -11.84
CA ILE A 46 8.16 -5.24 -11.68
C ILE A 46 8.90 -4.72 -12.90
N LYS A 47 8.16 -4.42 -13.96
CA LYS A 47 8.64 -3.63 -15.07
C LYS A 47 9.03 -2.31 -14.40
N GLY A 48 10.28 -2.26 -13.93
CA GLY A 48 10.74 -1.25 -12.98
C GLY A 48 10.44 0.09 -13.60
N GLU A 49 9.62 0.89 -12.94
CA GLU A 49 9.60 2.31 -13.26
C GLU A 49 11.04 2.77 -13.16
N LYS A 50 11.57 3.23 -14.29
CA LYS A 50 12.91 3.80 -14.35
C LYS A 50 12.84 5.13 -13.60
N MET A 51 13.03 5.07 -12.29
CA MET A 51 13.08 6.26 -11.45
C MET A 51 14.46 6.91 -11.56
N GLU A 52 14.48 8.22 -11.60
CA GLU A 52 15.69 9.04 -11.50
C GLU A 52 15.74 9.67 -10.11
N LEU A 53 16.94 9.72 -9.52
CA LEU A 53 17.15 10.29 -8.19
C LEU A 53 18.31 11.28 -8.23
N ILE A 54 18.01 12.50 -7.81
CA ILE A 54 19.00 13.56 -7.62
C ILE A 54 19.20 13.73 -6.12
N VAL A 55 20.44 13.64 -5.66
CA VAL A 55 20.82 13.82 -4.25
C VAL A 55 21.68 15.06 -4.10
N PHE A 56 21.25 15.98 -3.24
CA PHE A 56 21.97 17.20 -2.90
C PHE A 56 22.70 16.98 -1.57
N THR A 57 24.02 17.08 -1.57
CA THR A 57 24.83 16.89 -0.35
C THR A 57 25.21 18.22 0.30
N ASN A 58 25.46 18.18 1.61
CA ASN A 58 25.76 19.39 2.41
C ASN A 58 27.08 20.06 2.02
N ASN A 59 27.95 19.36 1.28
CA ASN A 59 29.19 19.91 0.73
C ASN A 59 29.01 20.63 -0.63
N GLY A 60 27.76 20.82 -1.09
CA GLY A 60 27.45 21.47 -2.37
C GLY A 60 27.59 20.57 -3.60
N GLN A 61 27.92 19.28 -3.43
CA GLN A 61 27.91 18.32 -4.53
C GLN A 61 26.49 17.85 -4.84
N THR A 62 26.25 17.52 -6.10
CA THR A 62 24.99 16.96 -6.57
C THR A 62 25.27 15.67 -7.30
N TYR A 63 24.60 14.59 -6.89
CA TYR A 63 24.70 13.29 -7.52
C TYR A 63 23.42 12.96 -8.27
N HIS A 64 23.57 12.49 -9.50
CA HIS A 64 22.46 12.09 -10.35
C HIS A 64 22.54 10.58 -10.63
N PHE A 65 21.50 9.87 -10.20
CA PHE A 65 21.38 8.42 -10.36
C PHE A 65 20.23 8.09 -11.30
N PHE A 66 20.52 7.22 -12.27
CA PHE A 66 19.57 6.69 -13.22
C PHE A 66 19.18 5.26 -12.85
N GLU A 67 17.97 4.86 -13.23
CA GLU A 67 17.45 3.50 -13.03
C GLU A 67 17.53 3.06 -11.55
N VAL A 68 17.03 3.92 -10.66
CA VAL A 68 17.03 3.67 -9.22
C VAL A 68 15.92 2.70 -8.85
N THR A 69 16.26 1.69 -8.06
CA THR A 69 15.31 0.69 -7.53
C THR A 69 15.46 0.54 -6.03
N ASP A 70 14.44 -0.04 -5.39
CA ASP A 70 14.44 -0.36 -3.96
C ASP A 70 14.76 0.84 -3.04
N PHE A 71 14.27 2.03 -3.38
CA PHE A 71 14.42 3.20 -2.52
C PHE A 71 13.76 2.96 -1.17
N LYS A 72 14.58 2.98 -0.11
CA LYS A 72 14.16 2.73 1.27
C LYS A 72 14.66 3.86 2.17
N PRO A 73 13.76 4.69 2.72
CA PRO A 73 14.13 5.60 3.79
C PRO A 73 14.49 4.78 5.03
N THR A 74 15.55 5.18 5.73
CA THR A 74 15.99 4.60 6.99
C THR A 74 15.96 5.67 8.08
N THR A 75 16.02 5.28 9.34
CA THR A 75 16.01 6.22 10.48
C THR A 75 17.17 7.21 10.44
N THR A 76 18.29 6.83 9.81
CA THR A 76 19.51 7.63 9.71
C THR A 76 19.73 8.24 8.32
N GLY A 77 18.84 8.00 7.36
CA GLY A 77 19.17 8.27 5.98
C GLY A 77 18.20 7.68 4.97
N PHE A 78 18.77 7.23 3.85
CA PHE A 78 18.07 6.44 2.85
C PHE A 78 19.07 5.57 2.10
N SER A 79 18.58 4.47 1.56
CA SER A 79 19.37 3.57 0.72
C SER A 79 18.60 3.22 -0.54
N PHE A 80 19.32 3.01 -1.62
CA PHE A 80 18.75 2.63 -2.89
C PHE A 80 19.76 1.84 -3.71
N THR A 81 19.24 1.12 -4.69
CA THR A 81 20.05 0.41 -5.66
C THR A 81 20.03 1.19 -6.97
N TYR A 82 21.17 1.30 -7.65
CA TYR A 82 21.27 1.98 -8.94
C TYR A 82 22.18 1.20 -9.88
N THR A 83 21.95 1.32 -11.18
CA THR A 83 22.85 0.77 -12.20
C THR A 83 23.71 1.90 -12.77
N GLY A 84 25.03 1.79 -12.63
CA GLY A 84 25.94 2.83 -13.12
C GLY A 84 25.97 2.84 -14.65
N LYS A 85 25.47 3.90 -15.30
CA LYS A 85 25.34 4.02 -16.77
C LYS A 85 26.62 3.67 -17.55
N ALA A 86 27.79 4.08 -17.05
CA ALA A 86 29.07 3.80 -17.71
C ALA A 86 29.60 2.38 -17.45
N THR A 87 29.24 1.78 -16.30
CA THR A 87 29.80 0.49 -15.87
C THR A 87 28.84 -0.69 -16.08
N GLY A 88 27.53 -0.45 -16.21
CA GLY A 88 26.50 -1.49 -16.23
C GLY A 88 26.35 -2.27 -14.91
N VAL A 89 27.13 -1.91 -13.87
CA VAL A 89 27.13 -2.60 -12.59
C VAL A 89 26.08 -2.01 -11.66
N THR A 90 25.24 -2.89 -11.13
CA THR A 90 24.28 -2.57 -10.07
C THR A 90 25.02 -2.42 -8.73
N ARG A 91 24.82 -1.28 -8.08
CA ARG A 91 25.41 -0.95 -6.78
C ARG A 91 24.35 -0.46 -5.82
N LYS A 92 24.60 -0.66 -4.53
CA LYS A 92 23.78 -0.10 -3.45
C LYS A 92 24.43 1.16 -2.91
N ALA A 93 23.70 2.27 -2.92
CA ALA A 93 24.10 3.52 -2.29
C ALA A 93 23.40 3.67 -0.95
N VAL A 94 24.11 4.26 0.02
CA VAL A 94 23.57 4.61 1.34
C VAL A 94 23.98 6.04 1.63
N PHE A 95 23.00 6.90 1.86
CA PHE A 95 23.19 8.30 2.22
C PHE A 95 22.70 8.52 3.65
N ASN A 96 23.47 9.30 4.41
CA ASN A 96 23.11 9.70 5.77
C ASN A 96 22.48 11.11 5.74
N ASN A 97 21.47 11.33 6.57
CA ASN A 97 20.80 12.63 6.73
C ASN A 97 21.77 13.74 7.17
N THR A 98 22.85 13.42 7.88
CA THR A 98 23.86 14.43 8.28
C THR A 98 24.66 14.99 7.10
N CYS A 99 24.74 14.23 6.00
CA CYS A 99 25.54 14.60 4.83
C CYS A 99 24.68 15.05 3.64
N THR A 100 23.36 14.96 3.77
CA THR A 100 22.41 15.17 2.67
C THR A 100 21.51 16.35 2.98
N ALA A 101 21.50 17.36 2.11
CA ALA A 101 20.63 18.52 2.20
C ALA A 101 19.21 18.19 1.74
N GLY A 102 19.09 17.31 0.74
CA GLY A 102 17.80 16.85 0.23
C GLY A 102 17.96 15.89 -0.95
N TYR A 103 16.84 15.36 -1.43
CA TYR A 103 16.79 14.56 -2.63
C TYR A 103 15.51 14.87 -3.44
N ALA A 104 15.57 14.67 -4.74
CA ALA A 104 14.44 14.81 -5.65
C ALA A 104 14.30 13.52 -6.48
N LEU A 105 13.09 12.97 -6.49
CA LEU A 105 12.69 11.83 -7.31
C LEU A 105 12.02 12.36 -8.58
N VAL A 106 12.43 11.85 -9.74
CA VAL A 106 11.93 12.22 -11.08
C VAL A 106 11.44 10.98 -11.82
#